data_AF-A0A1F1E6M4-F1
#
_entry.id   AF-A0A1F1E6M4-F1
#
_cell.length_a   1.000
_cell.length_b   1.000
_cell.length_c   1.000
_cell.angle_alpha   90.00
_cell.angle_beta   90.00
_cell.angle_gamma   90.00
#
_symmetry.space_group_name_H-M   'P 1'
#
loop_
_entity.id
_entity.type
_entity.pdbx_description
1 polymer ?
#
loop_
_entity_poly.entity_id
_entity_poly.type
_entity_poly.pdbx_seq_one_letter_code
_entity_poly.pdbx_strand_id
1 'polypeptide(L)'
;MRKKLTLSEEQFRFIDQLTNEVFESDMLPEGTVLTGVGIQSRRSIDPSGESTWYHLDLWNRQLHDGRTVRLWGAFPDLSEKEDALSFHTMVQSSGLAEMFLTATPETARFETMEYVAD
;
A
#
# COMPACT_ATOMS: atom_id res chain seq x y z
N MET A 1 1.38 -15.28 21.83
CA MET A 1 2.49 -14.30 21.87
C MET A 1 2.48 -13.55 20.54
N ARG A 2 2.12 -12.26 20.49
CA ARG A 2 2.18 -11.48 19.23
C ARG A 2 3.66 -11.24 18.91
N LYS A 3 4.19 -11.84 17.84
CA LYS A 3 5.52 -11.49 17.34
C LYS A 3 5.45 -10.04 16.87
N LYS A 4 6.28 -9.17 17.44
CA LYS A 4 6.47 -7.82 16.90
C LYS A 4 7.25 -8.00 15.60
N LEU A 5 6.62 -7.70 14.46
CA LEU A 5 7.33 -7.68 13.17
C LEU A 5 8.29 -6.49 13.23
N THR A 6 9.59 -6.78 13.21
CA THR A 6 10.63 -5.76 13.02
C THR A 6 10.91 -5.69 11.52
N LEU A 7 10.84 -4.49 10.95
CA LEU A 7 11.07 -4.29 9.53
C LEU A 7 12.55 -4.38 9.22
N SER A 8 12.91 -4.92 8.06
CA SER A 8 14.27 -4.72 7.54
C SER A 8 14.45 -3.27 7.10
N GLU A 9 15.70 -2.80 7.05
CA GLU A 9 16.02 -1.46 6.54
C GLU A 9 15.54 -1.26 5.10
N GLU A 10 15.58 -2.33 4.29
CA GLU A 10 15.09 -2.34 2.90
C GLU A 10 13.57 -2.17 2.83
N GLN A 11 12.81 -2.85 3.70
CA GLN A 11 11.35 -2.70 3.77
C GLN A 11 10.94 -1.29 4.22
N PHE A 12 11.68 -0.72 5.17
CA PHE A 12 11.45 0.66 5.60
C PHE A 12 11.71 1.64 4.45
N ARG A 13 12.86 1.49 3.76
CA ARG A 13 13.22 2.33 2.61
C ARG A 13 12.19 2.22 1.49
N PHE A 14 11.72 1.02 1.19
CA PHE A 14 10.71 0.80 0.17
C PHE A 14 9.41 1.54 0.50
N ILE A 15 8.90 1.41 1.72
CA ILE A 15 7.67 2.10 2.14
C ILE A 15 7.83 3.61 2.12
N ASP A 16 8.98 4.13 2.56
CA ASP A 16 9.28 5.55 2.55
C ASP A 16 9.26 6.10 1.12
N GLN A 17 9.97 5.44 0.20
CA GLN A 17 9.97 5.80 -1.21
C GLN A 17 8.56 5.68 -1.82
N LEU A 18 7.83 4.60 -1.52
CA LEU A 18 6.47 4.39 -2.02
C LEU A 18 5.53 5.52 -1.59
N THR A 19 5.62 5.91 -0.33
CA THR A 19 4.80 6.99 0.22
C THR A 19 5.15 8.31 -0.45
N ASN A 20 6.43 8.63 -0.62
CA ASN A 20 6.84 9.84 -1.32
C ASN A 20 6.33 9.83 -2.77
N GLU A 21 6.52 8.74 -3.51
CA GLU A 21 6.04 8.62 -4.89
C GLU A 21 4.52 8.75 -5.01
N VAL A 22 3.73 8.24 -4.06
CA VAL A 22 2.26 8.38 -4.06
C VAL A 22 1.82 9.85 -3.89
N PHE A 23 2.56 10.65 -3.11
CA PHE A 23 2.16 12.02 -2.75
C PHE A 23 2.88 13.12 -3.54
N GLU A 24 4.12 12.90 -3.99
CA GLU A 24 4.91 13.87 -4.77
C GLU A 24 4.56 13.87 -6.26
N SER A 25 3.90 12.82 -6.75
CA SER A 25 3.58 12.65 -8.17
C SER A 25 2.35 13.40 -8.66
N ASP A 26 1.73 14.25 -7.82
CA ASP A 26 0.44 14.92 -8.08
C ASP A 26 -0.69 13.96 -8.50
N MET A 27 -0.55 12.65 -8.25
CA MET A 27 -1.52 11.63 -8.65
C MET A 27 -2.79 11.68 -7.81
N LEU A 28 -2.69 12.11 -6.55
CA LEU A 28 -3.80 12.14 -5.61
C LEU A 28 -4.48 13.52 -5.59
N PRO A 29 -5.82 13.57 -5.48
CA PRO A 29 -6.54 14.83 -5.39
C PRO A 29 -6.16 15.60 -4.13
N GLU A 30 -6.25 16.92 -4.21
CA GLU A 30 -5.98 17.81 -3.08
C GLU A 30 -6.81 17.41 -1.85
N GLY A 31 -6.18 17.48 -0.67
CA GLY A 31 -6.80 17.09 0.59
C GLY A 31 -6.84 15.58 0.85
N THR A 32 -6.17 14.76 0.04
CA THR A 32 -5.91 13.36 0.38
C THR A 32 -4.88 13.28 1.52
N VAL A 33 -5.14 12.43 2.50
CA VAL A 33 -4.34 12.29 3.72
C VAL A 33 -3.92 10.83 3.89
N LEU A 34 -2.63 10.61 4.18
CA LEU A 34 -2.14 9.34 4.71
C LEU A 34 -2.46 9.25 6.20
N THR A 35 -3.40 8.38 6.55
CA THR A 35 -3.88 8.18 7.92
C THR A 35 -3.18 7.04 8.64
N GLY A 36 -2.52 6.14 7.89
CA GLY A 36 -1.86 4.97 8.44
C GLY A 36 -0.96 4.28 7.43
N VAL A 37 0.07 3.63 7.94
CA VAL A 37 0.96 2.74 7.20
C VAL A 37 1.30 1.56 8.10
N GLY A 38 1.38 0.36 7.53
CA GLY A 38 1.69 -0.82 8.31
C GLY A 38 2.10 -2.01 7.49
N ILE A 39 2.57 -3.04 8.19
CA ILE A 39 3.01 -4.30 7.61
C ILE A 39 2.37 -5.44 8.37
N GLN A 40 1.87 -6.42 7.63
CA GLN A 40 1.21 -7.58 8.18
C GLN A 40 1.55 -8.84 7.38
N SER A 41 1.76 -9.94 8.08
CA SER A 41 1.75 -11.25 7.46
C SER A 41 0.32 -11.56 7.01
N ARG A 42 0.12 -11.68 5.71
CA ARG A 42 -1.17 -12.01 5.11
C ARG A 42 -1.03 -13.35 4.41
N ARG A 43 -2.04 -14.22 4.54
CA ARG A 43 -2.07 -15.44 3.72
C ARG A 43 -2.09 -15.01 2.26
N SER A 44 -1.05 -15.40 1.54
CA SER A 44 -1.01 -15.26 0.09
C SER A 44 -2.16 -16.06 -0.52
N ILE A 45 -2.71 -15.55 -1.63
CA ILE A 45 -3.60 -16.33 -2.50
C ILE A 45 -2.78 -17.41 -3.24
N ASP A 46 -1.46 -17.22 -3.33
CA ASP A 46 -0.51 -18.16 -3.91
C ASP A 46 -0.15 -19.28 -2.89
N PRO A 47 0.00 -20.56 -3.30
CA PRO A 47 0.19 -21.70 -2.39
C PRO A 47 1.51 -21.70 -1.60
N SER A 48 2.37 -20.70 -1.80
CA SER A 48 3.75 -20.64 -1.31
C SER A 48 3.90 -20.25 0.17
N GLY A 49 2.85 -19.81 0.86
CA GLY A 49 2.84 -19.59 2.31
C GLY A 49 2.33 -18.22 2.76
N GLU A 50 2.56 -17.88 4.03
CA GLU A 50 2.32 -16.53 4.55
C GLU A 50 3.32 -15.56 3.93
N SER A 51 2.83 -14.57 3.18
CA SER A 51 3.66 -13.51 2.62
C SER A 51 3.56 -12.26 3.49
N THR A 52 4.62 -11.46 3.51
CA THR A 52 4.60 -10.16 4.19
C THR A 52 4.05 -9.11 3.23
N TRP A 53 3.02 -8.39 3.66
CA TRP A 53 2.36 -7.33 2.89
C TRP A 53 2.50 -6.01 3.64
N TYR A 54 2.51 -4.92 2.90
CA TYR A 54 2.37 -3.58 3.43
C TYR A 54 0.97 -3.03 3.11
N HIS A 55 0.56 -1.99 3.83
CA HIS A 55 -0.62 -1.23 3.49
C HIS A 55 -0.43 0.27 3.70
N LEU A 56 -1.20 1.05 2.94
CA LEU A 56 -1.39 2.48 3.09
C LEU A 56 -2.87 2.76 3.35
N ASP A 57 -3.16 3.54 4.39
CA ASP A 57 -4.52 3.96 4.72
C ASP A 57 -4.73 5.39 4.24
N LEU A 58 -5.48 5.56 3.15
CA LEU A 58 -5.75 6.84 2.51
C LEU A 58 -7.16 7.32 2.83
N TRP A 59 -7.29 8.62 3.08
CA TRP A 59 -8.56 9.28 3.31
C TRP A 59 -8.68 10.52 2.44
N ASN A 60 -9.85 10.73 1.86
CA ASN A 60 -10.20 12.00 1.20
C ASN A 60 -11.69 12.27 1.40
N ARG A 61 -12.05 13.52 1.75
CA ARG A 61 -13.45 13.90 2.02
C ARG A 61 -14.41 13.69 0.84
N GLN A 62 -13.92 13.79 -0.39
CA GLN A 62 -14.73 13.74 -1.61
C GLN A 62 -14.80 12.34 -2.22
N LEU A 63 -13.99 11.40 -1.73
CA LEU A 63 -13.93 10.02 -2.20
C LEU A 63 -14.40 9.06 -1.11
N HIS A 64 -14.82 7.85 -1.49
CA HIS A 64 -15.11 6.75 -0.55
C HIS A 64 -16.14 7.09 0.54
N ASP A 65 -17.06 8.00 0.26
CA ASP A 65 -18.03 8.54 1.22
C ASP A 65 -17.37 9.14 2.47
N GLY A 66 -16.13 9.64 2.34
CA GLY A 66 -15.34 10.19 3.43
C GLY A 66 -14.81 9.14 4.41
N ARG A 67 -14.74 7.86 4.02
CA ARG A 67 -14.16 6.78 4.81
C ARG A 67 -12.68 6.59 4.50
N THR A 68 -11.94 6.11 5.50
CA THR A 68 -10.55 5.68 5.30
C THR A 68 -10.52 4.36 4.57
N VAL A 69 -9.70 4.30 3.52
CA VAL A 69 -9.46 3.11 2.72
C VAL A 69 -8.07 2.58 3.00
N ARG A 70 -7.96 1.30 3.32
CA ARG A 70 -6.70 0.58 3.35
C ARG A 70 -6.43 -0.06 1.99
N LEU A 71 -5.28 0.25 1.41
CA LEU A 71 -4.78 -0.35 0.18
C LEU A 71 -3.58 -1.24 0.50
N TRP A 72 -3.63 -2.49 0.03
CA TRP A 72 -2.62 -3.51 0.32
C TRP A 72 -1.71 -3.72 -0.88
N GLY A 73 -0.42 -3.91 -0.60
CA GLY A 73 0.57 -4.36 -1.59
C GLY A 73 1.52 -5.40 -1.03
N ALA A 74 1.98 -6.30 -1.90
CA ALA A 74 3.01 -7.27 -1.55
C ALA A 74 4.40 -6.64 -1.76
N PHE A 75 5.33 -6.92 -0.84
CA PHE A 75 6.71 -6.53 -1.07
C PHE A 75 7.26 -7.23 -2.32
N PRO A 76 7.94 -6.50 -3.23
CA PRO A 76 8.73 -7.14 -4.28
C PRO A 76 9.95 -7.85 -3.68
N ASP A 77 10.72 -8.56 -4.50
CA ASP A 77 12.03 -9.06 -4.09
C ASP A 77 12.97 -7.87 -3.86
N LEU A 78 13.23 -7.55 -2.59
CA LEU A 78 14.05 -6.40 -2.19
C LEU A 78 15.55 -6.68 -2.28
N SER A 79 15.97 -7.89 -2.67
CA SER A 79 17.38 -8.22 -2.91
C SER A 79 17.92 -7.67 -4.24
N GLU A 80 17.06 -7.09 -5.07
CA GLU A 80 17.41 -6.47 -6.35
C GLU A 80 18.21 -5.16 -6.20
N LYS A 81 18.88 -4.72 -7.28
CA LYS A 81 19.68 -3.48 -7.30
C LYS A 81 18.79 -2.24 -7.09
N GLU A 82 19.36 -1.17 -6.53
CA GLU A 82 18.67 0.08 -6.17
C GLU A 82 17.82 0.70 -7.31
N ASP A 83 18.28 0.65 -8.56
CA ASP A 83 17.52 1.15 -9.73
C ASP A 83 16.22 0.36 -9.98
N ALA A 84 16.22 -0.95 -9.69
CA ALA A 84 15.02 -1.77 -9.81
C ALA A 84 14.00 -1.41 -8.73
N LEU A 85 14.48 -1.10 -7.52
CA LEU A 85 13.64 -0.69 -6.39
C LEU A 85 12.83 0.57 -6.74
N SER A 86 13.48 1.61 -7.27
CA SER A 86 12.79 2.85 -7.67
C SER A 86 11.71 2.62 -8.72
N PHE A 87 11.99 1.79 -9.74
CA PHE A 87 10.99 1.43 -10.75
C PHE A 87 9.80 0.67 -10.15
N HIS A 88 10.05 -0.33 -9.30
CA HIS A 88 8.99 -1.07 -8.62
C HIS A 88 8.14 -0.15 -7.74
N THR A 89 8.78 0.76 -7.01
CA THR A 89 8.10 1.77 -6.19
C THR A 89 7.18 2.65 -7.04
N MET A 90 7.66 3.18 -8.16
CA MET A 90 6.87 4.03 -9.07
C MET A 90 5.67 3.28 -9.68
N VAL A 91 5.87 2.01 -10.06
CA VAL A 91 4.77 1.20 -10.62
C VAL A 91 3.73 0.89 -9.55
N GLN A 92 4.17 0.51 -8.33
CA GLN A 92 3.25 0.21 -7.23
C GLN A 92 2.53 1.48 -6.73
N SER A 93 3.20 2.63 -6.64
CA SER A 93 2.56 3.90 -6.25
C SER A 93 1.46 4.28 -7.23
N SER A 94 1.75 4.20 -8.53
CA SER A 94 0.78 4.48 -9.61
C SER A 94 -0.45 3.58 -9.50
N GLY A 95 -0.25 2.28 -9.30
CA GLY A 95 -1.34 1.31 -9.18
C GLY A 95 -2.20 1.53 -7.92
N LEU A 96 -1.59 1.91 -6.80
CA LEU A 96 -2.33 2.24 -5.56
C LEU A 96 -3.15 3.52 -5.72
N ALA A 97 -2.57 4.56 -6.32
CA ALA A 97 -3.28 5.81 -6.60
C ALA A 97 -4.46 5.57 -7.55
N GLU A 98 -4.26 4.85 -8.65
CA GLU A 98 -5.34 4.50 -9.59
C GLU A 98 -6.45 3.73 -8.88
N MET A 99 -6.10 2.74 -8.05
CA MET A 99 -7.08 1.94 -7.30
C MET A 99 -7.88 2.81 -6.33
N PHE A 100 -7.22 3.71 -5.60
CA PHE A 100 -7.88 4.66 -4.70
C PHE A 100 -8.86 5.57 -5.44
N LEU A 101 -8.58 5.93 -6.69
CA LEU A 101 -9.42 6.87 -7.45
C LEU A 101 -10.58 6.19 -8.18
N THR A 102 -10.46 4.91 -8.50
CA THR A 102 -11.35 4.26 -9.47
C THR A 102 -12.10 3.05 -8.93
N ALA A 103 -11.67 2.46 -7.81
CA ALA A 103 -12.25 1.25 -7.24
C ALA A 103 -12.92 1.51 -5.88
N THR A 104 -13.67 0.53 -5.41
CA THR A 104 -14.18 0.40 -4.04
C THR A 104 -13.79 -0.99 -3.52
N PRO A 105 -13.84 -1.28 -2.21
CA PRO A 105 -13.60 -2.64 -1.71
C PRO A 105 -14.45 -3.73 -2.39
N GLU A 106 -15.66 -3.40 -2.84
CA GLU A 106 -16.56 -4.33 -3.54
C GLU A 106 -16.14 -4.60 -4.99
N THR A 107 -15.47 -3.64 -5.63
CA THR A 107 -15.05 -3.74 -7.04
C THR A 107 -13.56 -4.06 -7.20
N ALA A 108 -12.77 -3.85 -6.14
CA ALA A 108 -11.38 -4.21 -6.07
C ALA A 108 -11.23 -5.74 -6.15
N ARG A 109 -10.49 -6.20 -7.16
CA ARG A 109 -10.16 -7.62 -7.27
C ARG A 109 -9.16 -7.99 -6.18
N PHE A 110 -9.40 -9.09 -5.47
CA PHE A 110 -8.45 -9.78 -4.58
C PHE A 110 -8.18 -9.15 -3.20
N GLU A 111 -9.20 -8.65 -2.51
CA GLU A 111 -9.08 -8.16 -1.12
C GLU A 111 -7.93 -7.14 -0.90
N THR A 112 -7.47 -6.47 -1.96
CA THR A 112 -6.37 -5.49 -1.91
C THR A 112 -6.83 -4.14 -1.39
N MET A 113 -8.11 -4.01 -1.10
CA MET A 113 -8.75 -2.78 -0.65
C MET A 113 -9.81 -3.11 0.39
N GLU A 114 -9.82 -2.40 1.50
CA GLU A 114 -10.87 -2.50 2.53
C GLU A 114 -11.14 -1.15 3.17
N TYR A 115 -12.34 -0.97 3.72
CA TYR A 115 -12.63 0.18 4.58
C TYR A 115 -12.09 -0.10 5.98
N VAL A 116 -11.36 0.87 6.54
CA VAL A 116 -10.92 0.81 7.93
C VAL A 116 -12.11 1.21 8.81
N ALA A 117 -12.48 0.36 9.76
CA ALA A 117 -13.52 0.69 10.74
C ALA A 117 -13.02 1.79 11.68
N ASP A 118 -13.89 2.75 11.99
CA ASP A 118 -13.67 3.81 12.97
C ASP A 118 -13.40 3.28 14.39
#